data_AF-A0AAW6P6W0-F1
#
_entry.id   AF-A0AAW6P6W0-F1
#
_cell.length_a   1.000
_cell.length_b   1.000
_cell.length_c   1.000
_cell.angle_alpha   90.00
_cell.angle_beta   90.00
_cell.angle_gamma   90.00
#
_symmetry.space_group_name_H-M   'P 1'
#
loop_
_entity.id
_entity.type
_entity.pdbx_description
1 polymer ?
#
loop_
_entity_poly.entity_id
_entity_poly.type
_entity_poly.pdbx_seq_one_letter_code
_entity_poly.pdbx_strand_id
1 'polypeptide(L)'
;MIYTSVLAAVVSALAAETIDNTSKQAWQKLYRPGYQDGLDLATLIRSGGSDGIQRTDADCWVFARLHSQLKSRHWDALVARYSTHKGRKVDSIGKLCPLIASHAPRLFVQKAITVWAIPQLKGMDGKRSTDMIILPARFYDMAQWDDQGLNRSTYWRWKKQIEDRLDEMVKEALNAAGELLRNEGVILNEAA
;
A
#
# COMPACT_ATOMS: atom_id res chain seq x y z
N MET A 1 21.00 7.90 3.71
CA MET A 1 19.62 8.00 3.18
C MET A 1 18.79 6.92 3.85
N ILE A 2 17.57 7.22 4.31
CA ILE A 2 16.76 6.25 5.09
C ILE A 2 16.16 5.17 4.18
N TYR A 3 15.75 5.52 2.95
CA TYR A 3 15.17 4.60 1.98
C TYR A 3 16.02 4.48 0.72
N THR A 4 15.99 3.32 0.08
CA THR A 4 16.72 3.07 -1.18
C THR A 4 15.88 3.38 -2.42
N SER A 5 14.55 3.42 -2.28
CA SER A 5 13.61 3.73 -3.36
C SER A 5 12.26 4.18 -2.80
N VAL A 6 11.40 4.75 -3.66
CA VAL A 6 10.02 5.13 -3.31
C VAL A 6 9.22 3.91 -2.85
N LEU A 7 9.33 2.79 -3.58
CA LEU A 7 8.68 1.54 -3.19
C LEU A 7 9.14 1.08 -1.80
N ALA A 8 10.45 1.15 -1.52
CA ALA A 8 10.98 0.76 -0.21
C ALA A 8 10.44 1.66 0.90
N ALA A 9 10.28 2.96 0.66
CA ALA A 9 9.67 3.89 1.61
C ALA A 9 8.19 3.56 1.87
N VAL A 10 7.41 3.33 0.82
CA VAL A 10 5.98 2.98 0.93
C VAL A 10 5.80 1.66 1.69
N VAL A 11 6.54 0.61 1.33
CA VAL A 11 6.43 -0.70 1.97
C VAL A 11 6.86 -0.63 3.45
N SER A 12 7.96 0.08 3.74
CA SER A 12 8.45 0.28 5.11
C SER A 12 7.42 1.04 5.96
N ALA A 13 6.84 2.11 5.42
CA ALA A 13 5.79 2.88 6.09
C ALA A 13 4.52 2.07 6.37
N LEU A 14 4.05 1.29 5.39
CA LEU A 14 2.88 0.42 5.55
C LEU A 14 3.13 -0.72 6.55
N ALA A 15 4.37 -1.22 6.65
CA ALA A 15 4.74 -2.23 7.63
C ALA A 15 4.88 -1.64 9.04
N ALA A 16 5.48 -0.45 9.18
CA ALA A 16 5.69 0.19 10.48
C ALA A 16 4.38 0.50 11.21
N GLU A 17 3.31 0.82 10.48
CA GLU A 17 1.98 0.99 11.08
C GLU A 17 1.45 -0.30 11.74
N THR A 18 1.81 -1.47 11.22
CA THR A 18 1.34 -2.75 11.78
C THR A 18 2.04 -3.15 13.06
N ILE A 19 3.11 -2.43 13.42
CA ILE A 19 3.84 -2.64 14.66
C ILE A 19 3.12 -1.83 15.74
N ASP A 20 2.47 -2.52 16.68
CA ASP A 20 1.83 -1.91 17.86
C ASP A 20 2.89 -1.24 18.76
N ASN A 21 3.27 0.00 18.45
CA ASN A 21 4.13 0.83 19.30
C ASN A 21 3.30 1.71 20.25
N THR A 22 2.47 1.07 21.08
CA THR A 22 1.75 1.73 22.19
C THR A 22 2.71 2.45 23.17
N SER A 23 4.02 2.23 23.09
CA SER A 23 5.03 3.07 23.74
C SER A 23 5.33 4.35 22.92
N LYS A 24 4.53 5.39 23.16
CA LYS A 24 4.69 6.79 22.67
C LYS A 24 4.66 6.90 21.14
N GLN A 25 3.45 7.12 20.61
CA GLN A 25 3.22 7.38 19.19
C GLN A 25 4.19 8.45 18.68
N ALA A 26 4.87 8.21 17.56
CA ALA A 26 5.94 9.07 17.05
C ALA A 26 5.53 10.56 16.94
N TRP A 27 4.25 10.86 16.69
CA TRP A 27 3.73 12.23 16.68
C TRP A 27 3.70 12.90 18.06
N GLN A 28 3.61 12.15 19.17
CA GLN A 28 3.75 12.69 20.52
C GLN A 28 5.20 13.16 20.79
N LYS A 29 6.19 12.58 20.10
CA LYS A 29 7.57 13.11 20.12
C LYS A 29 7.70 14.38 19.27
N LEU A 30 6.87 14.51 18.22
CA LEU A 30 6.81 15.71 17.37
C LEU A 30 6.14 16.89 18.07
N TYR A 31 5.18 16.64 18.97
CA TYR A 31 4.51 17.67 19.75
C TYR A 31 5.19 17.87 21.11
N ARG A 32 6.26 18.66 21.15
CA ARG A 32 6.79 19.22 22.40
C ARG A 32 6.26 20.66 22.55
N PRO A 33 5.57 21.02 23.65
CA PRO A 33 5.12 22.38 23.86
C PRO A 33 6.35 23.30 23.94
N GLY A 34 6.51 24.16 22.94
CA GLY A 34 7.61 25.14 22.86
C GLY A 34 8.46 25.13 21.58
N TYR A 35 8.22 24.24 20.63
CA TYR A 35 8.94 24.23 19.35
C TYR A 35 8.05 24.69 18.20
N GLN A 36 8.52 25.68 17.43
CA GLN A 36 7.76 26.42 16.41
C GLN A 36 7.20 25.55 15.29
N ASP A 37 5.97 25.88 14.88
CA ASP A 37 5.34 25.45 13.63
C ASP A 37 6.26 25.70 12.44
N GLY A 38 6.70 24.64 11.74
CA GLY A 38 7.35 24.80 10.43
C GLY A 38 8.56 23.92 10.13
N LEU A 39 8.84 22.85 10.88
CA LEU A 39 10.00 22.00 10.58
C LEU A 39 9.68 20.93 9.51
N ASP A 40 10.21 21.20 8.32
CA ASP A 40 10.40 20.27 7.20
C ASP A 40 11.23 19.03 7.64
N LEU A 41 10.90 17.83 7.13
CA LEU A 41 11.54 16.57 7.53
C LEU A 41 13.05 16.58 7.25
N ALA A 42 13.48 17.34 6.24
CA ALA A 42 14.89 17.54 5.93
C ALA A 42 15.66 18.22 7.09
N THR A 43 15.04 19.15 7.81
CA THR A 43 15.61 19.77 9.03
C THR A 43 15.71 18.79 10.19
N LEU A 44 14.76 17.86 10.28
CA LEU A 44 14.69 16.83 11.31
C LEU A 44 15.75 15.73 11.09
N ILE A 45 15.99 15.33 9.83
CA ILE A 45 17.02 14.35 9.47
C ILE A 45 18.44 14.89 9.69
N ARG A 46 18.65 16.21 9.57
CA ARG A 46 19.98 16.85 9.72
C ARG A 46 20.43 17.10 11.17
N SER A 47 19.53 17.12 12.15
CA SER A 47 19.86 17.35 13.57
C SER A 47 20.44 16.13 14.29
N GLY A 48 21.26 15.32 13.60
CA GLY A 48 21.85 14.07 14.08
C GLY A 48 22.94 14.24 15.15
N GLY A 49 22.59 14.86 16.28
CA GLY A 49 23.43 14.95 17.48
C GLY A 49 22.68 14.44 18.71
N SER A 50 23.09 13.27 19.21
CA SER A 50 22.78 12.66 20.53
C SER A 50 21.38 12.06 20.85
N ASP A 51 20.31 12.30 20.10
CA ASP A 51 18.99 11.62 20.29
C ASP A 51 18.28 11.46 18.94
N GLY A 52 18.90 10.69 18.03
CA GLY A 52 18.54 10.66 16.61
C GLY A 52 17.17 10.00 16.32
N ILE A 53 16.48 10.54 15.32
CA ILE A 53 15.23 9.99 14.77
C ILE A 53 15.45 8.53 14.35
N GLN A 54 14.69 7.63 14.95
CA GLN A 54 14.72 6.22 14.61
C GLN A 54 14.04 6.00 13.25
N ARG A 55 14.46 4.98 12.50
CA ARG A 55 13.85 4.59 11.22
C ARG A 55 12.32 4.47 11.33
N THR A 56 11.83 3.98 12.46
CA THR A 56 10.40 3.85 12.77
C THR A 56 9.67 5.18 12.84
N ASP A 57 10.30 6.23 13.38
CA ASP A 57 9.70 7.56 13.46
C ASP A 57 9.57 8.16 12.04
N ALA A 58 10.57 7.93 11.17
CA ALA A 58 10.50 8.29 9.76
C ALA A 58 9.41 7.50 9.01
N ASP A 59 9.29 6.20 9.25
CA ASP A 59 8.25 5.35 8.65
C ASP A 59 6.84 5.83 9.04
N CYS A 60 6.60 6.14 10.31
CA CYS A 60 5.32 6.69 10.78
C CYS A 60 5.00 8.04 10.14
N TRP A 61 6.01 8.91 9.99
CA TRP A 61 5.83 10.20 9.31
C TRP A 61 5.49 10.01 7.83
N VAL A 62 6.22 9.15 7.12
CA VAL A 62 5.97 8.84 5.71
C VAL A 62 4.57 8.28 5.54
N PHE A 63 4.15 7.38 6.43
CA PHE A 63 2.78 6.85 6.44
C PHE A 63 1.75 7.98 6.53
N ALA A 64 1.85 8.84 7.55
CA ALA A 64 0.90 9.93 7.76
C ALA A 64 0.90 10.94 6.60
N ARG A 65 2.08 11.23 6.04
CA ARG A 65 2.23 12.14 4.89
C ARG A 65 1.58 11.59 3.63
N LEU A 66 1.84 10.32 3.30
CA LEU A 66 1.26 9.68 2.12
C LEU A 66 -0.25 9.48 2.28
N HIS A 67 -0.71 9.06 3.46
CA HIS A 67 -2.15 8.89 3.73
C HIS A 67 -2.92 10.21 3.61
N SER A 68 -2.33 11.35 4.00
CA SER A 68 -2.98 12.66 3.95
C SER A 68 -2.93 13.33 2.57
N GLN A 69 -1.84 13.14 1.81
CA GLN A 69 -1.63 13.87 0.56
C GLN A 69 -1.95 13.08 -0.71
N LEU A 70 -1.92 11.74 -0.68
CA LEU A 70 -2.32 10.96 -1.84
C LEU A 70 -3.84 10.99 -2.01
N LYS A 71 -4.29 10.95 -3.26
CA LYS A 71 -5.71 10.73 -3.58
C LYS A 71 -6.17 9.41 -2.96
N SER A 72 -7.38 9.35 -2.42
CA SER A 72 -7.91 8.12 -1.76
C SER A 72 -7.69 6.87 -2.62
N ARG A 73 -8.04 6.92 -3.91
CA ARG A 73 -7.86 5.79 -4.84
C ARG A 73 -6.41 5.30 -4.96
N HIS A 74 -5.45 6.21 -4.87
CA HIS A 74 -4.02 5.90 -4.96
C HIS A 74 -3.52 5.29 -3.65
N TRP A 75 -3.97 5.84 -2.53
CA TRP A 75 -3.72 5.26 -1.22
C TRP A 75 -4.28 3.84 -1.10
N ASP A 76 -5.55 3.65 -1.45
CA ASP A 76 -6.23 2.35 -1.42
C ASP A 76 -5.53 1.32 -2.34
N ALA A 77 -5.03 1.75 -3.51
CA ALA A 77 -4.25 0.90 -4.41
C ALA A 77 -2.93 0.43 -3.77
N LEU A 78 -2.18 1.33 -3.13
CA LEU A 78 -0.92 1.00 -2.45
C LEU A 78 -1.16 0.08 -1.24
N VAL A 79 -2.18 0.36 -0.42
CA VAL A 79 -2.53 -0.46 0.74
C VAL A 79 -2.99 -1.85 0.28
N ALA A 80 -3.88 -1.93 -0.71
CA ALA A 80 -4.33 -3.20 -1.27
C ALA A 80 -3.17 -4.04 -1.80
N ARG A 81 -2.19 -3.41 -2.47
CA ARG A 81 -1.05 -4.13 -3.06
C ARG A 81 -0.01 -4.56 -2.01
N TYR A 82 0.40 -3.64 -1.14
CA TYR A 82 1.63 -3.80 -0.35
C TYR A 82 1.40 -3.94 1.17
N SER A 83 0.22 -3.60 1.70
CA SER A 83 0.00 -3.69 3.14
C SER A 83 -0.01 -5.14 3.63
N THR A 84 0.55 -5.34 4.82
CA THR A 84 0.48 -6.57 5.62
C THR A 84 -0.73 -6.57 6.58
N HIS A 85 -1.33 -5.41 6.84
CA HIS A 85 -2.47 -5.30 7.74
C HIS A 85 -3.74 -5.89 7.13
N LYS A 86 -4.22 -7.00 7.70
CA LYS A 86 -5.34 -7.77 7.14
C LYS A 86 -6.61 -6.93 6.93
N GLY A 87 -7.05 -6.20 7.96
CA GLY A 87 -8.27 -5.39 7.91
C GLY A 87 -8.21 -4.29 6.84
N ARG A 88 -7.23 -3.39 6.94
CA ARG A 88 -6.98 -2.30 5.98
C ARG A 88 -6.78 -2.77 4.54
N LYS A 89 -6.09 -3.89 4.32
CA LYS A 89 -5.94 -4.47 2.97
C LYS A 89 -7.30 -4.86 2.40
N VAL A 90 -8.15 -5.55 3.18
CA VAL A 90 -9.51 -5.93 2.76
C VAL A 90 -10.41 -4.71 2.56
N ASP A 91 -10.34 -3.72 3.45
CA ASP A 91 -11.08 -2.46 3.32
C ASP A 91 -10.71 -1.71 2.03
N SER A 92 -9.41 -1.62 1.75
CA SER A 92 -8.91 -0.99 0.52
C SER A 92 -9.34 -1.75 -0.73
N ILE A 93 -9.31 -3.09 -0.71
CA ILE A 93 -9.87 -3.92 -1.80
C ILE A 93 -11.35 -3.58 -2.02
N GLY A 94 -12.14 -3.46 -0.95
CA GLY A 94 -13.55 -3.08 -1.00
C GLY A 94 -13.77 -1.70 -1.65
N LYS A 95 -12.94 -0.71 -1.30
CA LYS A 95 -12.98 0.65 -1.87
C LYS A 95 -12.58 0.70 -3.35
N LEU A 96 -11.69 -0.19 -3.79
CA LEU A 96 -11.29 -0.28 -5.20
C LEU A 96 -12.37 -0.92 -6.09
N CYS A 97 -13.15 -1.86 -5.56
CA CYS A 97 -14.20 -2.58 -6.32
C CYS A 97 -15.14 -1.68 -7.13
N PRO A 98 -15.76 -0.62 -6.56
CA PRO A 98 -16.65 0.26 -7.31
C PRO A 98 -15.94 1.18 -8.32
N LEU A 99 -14.61 1.33 -8.23
CA LEU A 99 -13.84 2.23 -9.11
C LEU A 99 -13.46 1.59 -10.44
N ILE A 100 -13.48 0.25 -10.52
CA ILE A 100 -13.07 -0.49 -11.71
C ILE A 100 -14.28 -0.71 -12.63
N ALA A 101 -14.30 0.02 -13.74
CA ALA A 101 -15.24 -0.21 -14.82
C ALA A 101 -14.86 -1.49 -15.57
N SER A 102 -15.78 -2.47 -15.61
CA SER A 102 -15.61 -3.71 -16.37
C SER A 102 -16.96 -4.22 -16.85
N HIS A 103 -16.95 -4.92 -17.98
CA HIS A 103 -18.11 -5.66 -18.49
C HIS A 103 -18.36 -6.97 -17.72
N ALA A 104 -17.42 -7.39 -16.88
CA ALA A 104 -17.54 -8.60 -16.09
C ALA A 104 -18.62 -8.44 -14.99
N PRO A 105 -19.26 -9.55 -14.57
CA PRO A 105 -20.15 -9.54 -13.40
C PRO A 105 -19.45 -9.00 -12.15
N ARG A 106 -20.20 -8.38 -11.23
CA ARG A 106 -19.63 -7.75 -10.02
C ARG A 106 -18.79 -8.70 -9.17
N LEU A 107 -19.24 -9.95 -9.01
CA LEU A 107 -18.51 -10.97 -8.24
C LEU A 107 -17.15 -11.30 -8.88
N PHE A 108 -17.11 -11.36 -10.22
CA PHE A 108 -15.88 -11.58 -10.97
C PHE A 108 -14.89 -10.44 -10.73
N VAL A 109 -15.36 -9.18 -10.79
CA VAL A 109 -14.53 -7.99 -10.51
C VAL A 109 -13.96 -8.04 -9.10
N GLN A 110 -14.81 -8.32 -8.10
CA GLN A 110 -14.38 -8.42 -6.70
C GLN A 110 -13.30 -9.50 -6.50
N LYS A 111 -13.50 -10.70 -7.07
CA LYS A 111 -12.53 -11.80 -6.97
C LYS A 111 -11.24 -11.48 -7.72
N ALA A 112 -11.31 -10.86 -8.89
CA ALA A 112 -10.15 -10.43 -9.66
C ALA A 112 -9.29 -9.43 -8.88
N ILE A 113 -9.89 -8.40 -8.29
CA ILE A 113 -9.18 -7.41 -7.47
C ILE A 113 -8.58 -8.08 -6.23
N THR A 114 -9.33 -8.98 -5.58
CA THR A 114 -8.87 -9.68 -4.38
C THR A 114 -7.63 -10.55 -4.67
N VAL A 115 -7.64 -11.30 -5.77
CA VAL A 115 -6.52 -12.15 -6.20
C VAL A 115 -5.32 -11.34 -6.70
N TRP A 116 -5.56 -10.18 -7.31
CA TRP A 116 -4.49 -9.25 -7.64
C TRP A 116 -3.82 -8.69 -6.37
N ALA A 117 -4.60 -8.35 -5.36
CA ALA A 117 -4.09 -7.80 -4.09
C ALA A 117 -3.40 -8.86 -3.21
N ILE A 118 -3.89 -10.11 -3.26
CA ILE A 118 -3.39 -11.25 -2.47
C ILE A 118 -2.99 -12.35 -3.46
N PRO A 119 -1.74 -12.34 -3.97
CA PRO A 119 -1.28 -13.35 -4.90
C PRO A 119 -1.07 -14.70 -4.21
N GLN A 120 -1.20 -15.79 -4.97
CA GLN A 120 -1.01 -17.14 -4.46
C GLN A 120 0.47 -17.37 -4.06
N LEU A 121 0.68 -17.72 -2.79
CA LEU A 121 1.99 -18.14 -2.28
C LEU A 121 2.13 -19.66 -2.42
N LYS A 122 3.03 -20.10 -3.30
CA LYS A 122 3.33 -21.53 -3.50
C LYS A 122 3.81 -22.16 -2.18
N GLY A 123 3.24 -23.31 -1.81
CA GLY A 123 3.65 -24.05 -0.60
C GLY A 123 3.08 -23.54 0.73
N MET A 124 2.18 -22.56 0.69
CA MET A 124 1.46 -22.04 1.86
C MET A 124 -0.05 -22.31 1.83
N ASP A 125 -0.53 -23.08 0.85
CA ASP A 125 -1.94 -23.46 0.74
C ASP A 125 -2.40 -24.16 2.03
N GLY A 126 -3.47 -23.65 2.64
CA GLY A 126 -4.05 -24.18 3.88
C GLY A 126 -3.34 -23.76 5.18
N LYS A 127 -2.22 -23.03 5.11
CA LYS A 127 -1.56 -22.48 6.30
C LYS A 127 -2.24 -21.17 6.72
N ARG A 128 -2.51 -21.01 8.01
CA ARG A 128 -2.87 -19.71 8.59
C ARG A 128 -1.59 -19.01 9.00
N SER A 129 -1.20 -17.96 8.27
CA SER A 129 -0.18 -17.03 8.75
C SER A 129 -0.84 -16.02 9.69
N THR A 130 -0.23 -15.77 10.84
CA THR A 130 -0.63 -14.67 11.74
C THR A 130 -0.41 -13.31 11.08
N ASP A 131 0.60 -13.21 10.21
CA ASP A 131 1.13 -11.93 9.75
C ASP A 131 0.59 -11.51 8.37
N MET A 132 0.13 -12.46 7.54
CA MET A 132 -0.35 -12.18 6.17
C MET A 132 -1.67 -12.88 5.85
N ILE A 133 -2.49 -12.29 4.97
CA ILE A 133 -3.68 -12.94 4.41
C ILE A 133 -3.26 -14.03 3.42
N ILE A 134 -3.78 -15.24 3.60
CA ILE A 134 -3.62 -16.35 2.67
C ILE A 134 -5.01 -16.81 2.25
N LEU A 135 -5.29 -16.77 0.96
CA LEU A 135 -6.54 -17.25 0.39
C LEU A 135 -6.43 -18.75 0.05
N PRO A 136 -7.49 -19.54 0.24
CA PRO A 136 -7.54 -20.92 -0.23
C PRO A 136 -7.32 -21.04 -1.75
N ALA A 137 -6.70 -22.12 -2.22
CA ALA A 137 -6.39 -22.33 -3.65
C ALA A 137 -7.60 -22.14 -4.59
N ARG A 138 -8.80 -22.55 -4.16
CA ARG A 138 -10.06 -22.36 -4.92
C ARG A 138 -10.39 -20.90 -5.25
N PHE A 139 -9.88 -19.92 -4.48
CA PHE A 139 -10.09 -18.51 -4.80
C PHE A 139 -9.39 -18.09 -6.10
N TYR A 140 -8.33 -18.80 -6.51
CA TYR A 140 -7.59 -18.50 -7.73
C TYR A 140 -8.17 -19.21 -8.97
N ASP A 141 -9.12 -20.12 -8.78
CA ASP A 141 -9.80 -20.80 -9.86
C ASP A 141 -10.88 -19.90 -10.48
N MET A 142 -10.56 -19.30 -11.62
CA MET A 142 -11.46 -18.40 -12.35
C MET A 142 -12.76 -19.05 -12.80
N ALA A 143 -12.80 -20.39 -12.93
CA ALA A 143 -14.04 -21.08 -13.29
C ALA A 143 -15.13 -20.95 -12.21
N GLN A 144 -14.75 -20.58 -10.98
CA GLN A 144 -15.66 -20.40 -9.85
C GLN A 144 -15.98 -18.92 -9.56
N TRP A 145 -15.61 -18.01 -10.48
CA TRP A 145 -15.75 -16.57 -10.26
C TRP A 145 -17.08 -16.02 -10.73
N ASP A 146 -17.79 -16.77 -11.57
CA ASP A 146 -19.15 -16.50 -12.00
C ASP A 146 -19.91 -17.79 -12.33
N ASP A 147 -21.21 -17.66 -12.62
CA ASP A 147 -22.10 -18.77 -12.94
C ASP A 147 -22.49 -18.80 -14.43
N GLN A 148 -21.88 -17.93 -15.26
CA GLN A 148 -22.29 -17.77 -16.67
C GLN A 148 -21.68 -18.83 -17.60
N GLY A 149 -20.66 -19.56 -17.16
CA GLY A 149 -20.03 -20.62 -17.95
C GLY A 149 -19.42 -20.12 -19.26
N LEU A 150 -18.92 -18.88 -19.29
CA LEU A 150 -18.30 -18.28 -20.47
C LEU A 150 -16.96 -18.94 -20.79
N ASN A 151 -16.49 -18.72 -22.02
CA ASN A 151 -15.20 -19.24 -22.46
C ASN A 151 -14.05 -18.67 -21.60
N ARG A 152 -13.06 -19.52 -21.31
CA ARG A 152 -11.86 -19.20 -20.53
C ARG A 152 -11.11 -17.98 -21.07
N SER A 153 -11.11 -17.76 -22.38
CA SER A 153 -10.48 -16.59 -23.01
C SER A 153 -11.10 -15.27 -22.58
N THR A 154 -12.43 -15.24 -22.40
CA THR A 154 -13.17 -14.06 -21.95
C THR A 154 -12.80 -13.71 -20.51
N TYR A 155 -12.76 -14.69 -19.60
CA TYR A 155 -12.34 -14.49 -18.22
C TYR A 155 -10.91 -13.97 -18.12
N TRP A 156 -9.99 -14.55 -18.89
CA TRP A 156 -8.61 -14.05 -18.93
C TRP A 156 -8.53 -12.60 -19.39
N ARG A 157 -9.26 -12.24 -20.45
CA ARG A 157 -9.28 -10.87 -20.96
C ARG A 157 -9.83 -9.89 -19.92
N TRP A 158 -10.94 -10.21 -19.27
CA TRP A 158 -11.51 -9.38 -18.22
C TRP A 158 -10.58 -9.24 -17.02
N LYS A 159 -10.02 -10.36 -16.54
CA LYS A 159 -9.06 -10.34 -15.44
C LYS A 159 -7.86 -9.47 -15.78
N LYS A 160 -7.29 -9.65 -16.98
CA LYS A 160 -6.13 -8.88 -17.43
C LYS A 160 -6.43 -7.38 -17.51
N GLN A 161 -7.57 -7.00 -18.07
CA GLN A 161 -8.01 -5.60 -18.11
C GLN A 161 -8.15 -4.98 -16.72
N ILE A 162 -8.71 -5.73 -15.76
CA ILE A 162 -8.84 -5.29 -14.37
C ILE A 162 -7.46 -5.12 -13.73
N GLU A 163 -6.57 -6.11 -13.89
CA GLU A 163 -5.21 -6.07 -13.34
C GLU A 163 -4.40 -4.91 -13.93
N ASP A 164 -4.46 -4.70 -15.25
CA ASP A 164 -3.75 -3.60 -15.91
C ASP A 164 -4.21 -2.25 -15.38
N ARG A 165 -5.52 -2.08 -15.11
CA ARG A 165 -6.05 -0.84 -14.53
C ARG A 165 -5.58 -0.62 -13.09
N LEU A 166 -5.51 -1.67 -12.29
CA LEU A 166 -5.02 -1.60 -10.91
C LEU A 166 -3.50 -1.32 -10.88
N ASP A 167 -2.74 -1.95 -11.77
CA ASP A 167 -1.30 -1.72 -11.90
C ASP A 167 -1.01 -0.29 -12.37
N GLU A 168 -1.83 0.27 -13.26
CA GLU A 168 -1.77 1.69 -13.64
C GLU A 168 -2.04 2.60 -12.43
N MET A 169 -3.06 2.30 -11.62
CA MET A 169 -3.34 3.06 -10.39
C MET A 169 -2.17 2.99 -9.39
N VAL A 170 -1.54 1.83 -9.23
CA VAL A 170 -0.35 1.67 -8.38
C VAL A 170 0.83 2.47 -8.95
N LYS A 171 1.05 2.44 -10.27
CA LYS A 171 2.12 3.21 -10.92
C LYS A 171 1.92 4.72 -10.72
N GLU A 172 0.71 5.22 -10.95
CA GLU A 172 0.37 6.62 -10.69
C GLU A 172 0.58 6.98 -9.21
N ALA A 173 0.17 6.10 -8.29
CA ALA A 173 0.33 6.30 -6.85
C ALA A 173 1.81 6.35 -6.44
N LEU A 174 2.65 5.48 -6.99
CA LEU A 174 4.10 5.49 -6.73
C LEU A 174 4.77 6.73 -7.31
N ASN A 175 4.36 7.21 -8.48
CA ASN A 175 4.86 8.46 -9.05
C ASN A 175 4.51 9.66 -8.16
N ALA A 176 3.24 9.77 -7.73
CA ALA A 176 2.79 10.82 -6.84
C ALA A 176 3.49 10.74 -5.47
N ALA A 177 3.64 9.54 -4.90
CA ALA A 177 4.41 9.33 -3.67
C ALA A 177 5.87 9.75 -3.86
N GLY A 178 6.48 9.47 -5.02
CA GLY A 178 7.84 9.87 -5.33
C GLY A 178 8.02 11.39 -5.45
N GLU A 179 7.05 12.10 -6.03
CA GLU A 179 7.03 13.58 -6.04
C GLU A 179 6.93 14.14 -4.61
N LEU A 180 6.00 13.62 -3.81
CA LEU A 180 5.85 14.02 -2.41
C LEU A 180 7.13 13.78 -1.61
N LEU A 181 7.70 12.58 -1.66
CA LEU A 181 8.89 12.23 -0.87
C LEU A 181 10.14 12.99 -1.30
N ARG A 182 10.24 13.40 -2.57
CA ARG A 182 11.32 14.27 -3.06
C ARG A 182 11.15 15.70 -2.58
N ASN A 183 9.93 16.25 -2.64
CA ASN A 183 9.63 17.60 -2.14
C ASN A 183 9.95 17.75 -0.65
N GLU A 184 9.81 16.67 0.10
CA GLU A 184 10.06 16.63 1.56
C GLU A 184 11.50 16.22 1.91
N GLY A 185 12.36 16.02 0.90
CA GLY A 185 13.78 15.68 1.09
C GLY A 185 14.05 14.27 1.66
N VAL A 186 13.06 13.37 1.62
CA VAL A 186 13.17 12.00 2.15
C VAL A 186 13.91 11.08 1.19
N ILE A 187 13.75 11.34 -0.11
CA ILE A 187 14.38 10.62 -1.21
C ILE A 187 15.13 11.64 -2.07
N LEU A 188 16.35 11.29 -2.51
CA LEU A 188 17.11 12.12 -3.43
C LEU A 188 16.37 12.28 -4.75
N ASN A 189 16.51 13.46 -5.39
CA ASN A 189 16.20 13.58 -6.80
C ASN A 189 17.14 12.63 -7.55
N GLU A 190 16.61 11.60 -8.22
CA GLU A 190 17.37 10.92 -9.26
C GLU A 190 17.70 11.99 -10.30
N ALA A 191 18.97 12.40 -10.36
CA ALA A 191 19.46 13.24 -11.43
C ALA A 191 19.25 12.45 -12.73
N ALA A 192 18.45 13.02 -13.62
CA ALA A 192 18.15 12.47 -14.94
C ALA A 192 19.41 12.25 -15.78
#